data_AF-A0A554IG57-F1
#
_entry.id   AF-A0A554IG57-F1
#
_cell.length_a   1.000
_cell.length_b   1.000
_cell.length_c   1.000
_cell.angle_alpha   90.00
_cell.angle_beta   90.00
_cell.angle_gamma   90.00
#
_symmetry.space_group_name_H-M   'P 1'
#
loop_
_entity.id
_entity.type
_entity.pdbx_description
1 polymer ?
#
loop_
_entity_poly.entity_id
_entity_poly.type
_entity_poly.pdbx_seq_one_letter_code
_entity_poly.pdbx_strand_id
1 'polypeptide(L)'
;MKKILSIFALILMFAAAESAYATLIPYTSQERPELGEMYKVTQEVKKGWNLIPAFNMNYDLSGYDRGSVPKSEYKARGPISFDSEIQKENIQALFYYSANQNKYLNFWPNVNEAWDGIGKDVYALGIDPNNEQDTKIHNYLLTSGMWLYSNKDGILKYEMFAGQMKELMNKRKLLKGWNFVVVTPDMGTKTFEEIVGTCKIEKSYYYDSVDTKQWISFPVDRIKDATGIVWVVKVSNNCQLGTSGSVPVAPLPQLPN
;
A
#
# COMPACT_ATOMS: atom_id res chain seq x y z
N MET A 1 42.45 26.15 4.60
CA MET A 1 41.50 25.67 5.64
C MET A 1 40.02 25.80 5.25
N LYS A 2 39.49 26.97 4.85
CA LYS A 2 38.05 27.14 4.54
C LYS A 2 37.48 26.16 3.48
N LYS A 3 38.23 25.83 2.43
CA LYS A 3 37.79 24.87 1.40
C LYS A 3 37.63 23.42 1.93
N ILE A 4 38.45 23.01 2.89
CA ILE A 4 38.40 21.65 3.46
C ILE A 4 37.17 21.51 4.36
N LEU A 5 36.86 22.53 5.18
CA LEU A 5 35.66 22.54 6.03
C LEU A 5 34.37 22.42 5.22
N SER A 6 34.30 23.08 4.05
CA SER A 6 33.13 23.04 3.17
C SER A 6 32.84 21.65 2.60
N ILE A 7 33.90 20.87 2.29
CA ILE A 7 33.75 19.52 1.75
C ILE A 7 33.27 18.56 2.85
N PHE A 8 33.82 18.68 4.07
CA PHE A 8 33.35 17.86 5.20
C PHE A 8 31.90 18.14 5.58
N ALA A 9 31.47 19.40 5.57
CA ALA A 9 30.07 19.76 5.82
C ALA A 9 29.11 19.16 4.77
N LEU A 10 29.52 19.15 3.50
CA LEU A 10 28.72 18.55 2.43
C LEU A 10 28.60 17.02 2.60
N ILE A 11 29.72 16.34 2.91
CA ILE A 11 29.73 14.89 3.15
C ILE A 11 28.86 14.52 4.36
N LEU A 12 28.95 15.29 5.46
CA LEU A 12 28.11 15.09 6.65
C LEU A 12 26.62 15.27 6.35
N MET A 13 26.24 16.25 5.52
CA MET A 13 24.85 16.45 5.11
C MET A 13 24.34 15.30 4.23
N PHE A 14 25.14 14.78 3.30
CA PHE A 14 24.77 13.61 2.50
C PHE A 14 24.62 12.34 3.37
N ALA A 15 25.55 12.10 4.28
CA ALA A 15 25.48 10.96 5.20
C ALA A 15 24.27 11.05 6.15
N ALA A 16 23.93 12.25 6.63
CA ALA A 16 22.74 12.46 7.47
C ALA A 16 21.43 12.31 6.69
N ALA A 17 21.41 12.70 5.40
CA ALA A 17 20.26 12.44 4.54
C ALA A 17 20.05 10.94 4.36
N GLU A 18 21.11 10.18 4.02
CA GLU A 18 21.02 8.72 3.84
C GLU A 18 20.60 7.98 5.13
N SER A 19 21.12 8.37 6.30
CA SER A 19 20.76 7.73 7.56
C SER A 19 19.31 7.99 7.96
N ALA A 20 18.77 9.19 7.70
CA ALA A 20 17.36 9.50 7.93
C ALA A 20 16.43 8.65 7.05
N TYR A 21 16.86 8.31 5.82
CA TYR A 21 16.05 7.45 4.95
C TYR A 21 16.01 5.98 5.38
N ALA A 22 17.04 5.47 6.03
CA ALA A 22 17.08 4.06 6.47
C ALA A 22 16.13 3.78 7.65
N THR A 23 15.81 4.80 8.46
CA THR A 23 14.87 4.68 9.60
C THR A 23 13.40 4.84 9.21
N LEU A 24 13.10 5.34 8.01
CA LEU A 24 11.75 5.70 7.57
C LEU A 24 10.88 4.51 7.11
N ILE A 25 11.44 3.31 7.11
CA ILE A 25 10.79 2.15 6.51
C ILE A 25 10.20 1.32 7.63
N PRO A 26 8.85 1.15 7.68
CA PRO A 26 8.24 0.24 8.63
C PRO A 26 8.86 -1.15 8.43
N TYR A 27 9.48 -1.66 9.49
CA TYR A 27 10.08 -2.98 9.48
C TYR A 27 8.96 -4.03 9.40
N THR A 28 8.64 -4.45 8.19
CA THR A 28 7.87 -5.68 7.96
C THR A 28 8.87 -6.83 7.95
N SER A 29 8.75 -7.77 8.89
CA SER A 29 9.60 -8.97 8.89
C SER A 29 9.53 -9.65 7.52
N GLN A 30 10.68 -9.89 6.91
CA GLN A 30 10.83 -10.32 5.51
C GLN A 30 10.49 -11.79 5.26
N GLU A 31 10.16 -12.56 6.31
CA GLU A 31 9.76 -13.95 6.15
C GLU A 31 8.49 -14.00 5.30
N ARG A 32 8.62 -14.61 4.12
CA ARG A 32 7.53 -14.76 3.16
C ARG A 32 6.52 -15.75 3.74
N PRO A 33 5.35 -15.31 4.17
CA PRO A 33 4.36 -16.19 4.73
C PRO A 33 3.84 -17.17 3.68
N GLU A 34 3.53 -18.40 4.09
CA GLU A 34 2.92 -19.41 3.22
C GLU A 34 1.50 -18.97 2.77
N LEU A 35 0.98 -19.59 1.71
CA LEU A 35 -0.37 -19.33 1.22
C LEU A 35 -1.40 -19.58 2.33
N GLY A 36 -2.04 -18.51 2.81
CA GLY A 36 -3.06 -18.55 3.88
C GLY A 36 -2.66 -17.82 5.15
N GLU A 37 -1.43 -17.35 5.25
CA GLU A 37 -0.94 -16.59 6.40
C GLU A 37 -1.23 -15.07 6.27
N MET A 38 -1.30 -14.40 7.42
CA MET A 38 -1.51 -12.94 7.51
C MET A 38 -0.16 -12.24 7.63
N TYR A 39 0.05 -11.16 6.88
CA TYR A 39 1.14 -10.22 7.13
C TYR A 39 0.79 -9.38 8.36
N LYS A 40 1.65 -9.43 9.38
CA LYS A 40 1.60 -8.46 10.47
C LYS A 40 2.30 -7.19 10.02
N VAL A 41 1.54 -6.10 9.96
CA VAL A 41 2.05 -4.77 9.65
C VAL A 41 2.16 -3.98 10.94
N THR A 42 3.31 -3.33 11.11
CA THR A 42 3.58 -2.40 12.21
C THR A 42 3.90 -1.04 11.59
N GLN A 43 3.09 -0.04 11.92
CA GLN A 43 3.20 1.30 11.36
C GLN A 43 3.23 2.31 12.50
N GLU A 44 4.23 3.18 12.50
CA GLU A 44 4.20 4.35 13.37
C GLU A 44 3.14 5.33 12.87
N VAL A 45 2.30 5.80 13.79
CA VAL A 45 1.21 6.74 13.54
C VAL A 45 1.43 7.95 14.43
N LYS A 46 1.41 9.14 13.82
CA LYS A 46 1.38 10.41 14.55
C LYS A 46 -0.05 10.91 14.70
N LYS A 47 -0.29 11.71 15.72
CA LYS A 47 -1.51 12.51 15.86
C LYS A 47 -1.66 13.41 14.63
N GLY A 48 -2.86 13.38 14.05
CA GLY A 48 -3.21 14.03 12.80
C GLY A 48 -3.32 13.04 11.65
N TRP A 49 -3.04 13.52 10.43
CA TRP A 49 -3.16 12.75 9.19
C TRP A 49 -1.94 11.87 8.94
N ASN A 50 -2.22 10.60 8.63
CA ASN A 50 -1.24 9.58 8.24
C ASN A 50 -1.71 8.94 6.94
N LEU A 51 -0.79 8.62 6.04
CA LEU A 51 -1.09 7.85 4.85
C LEU A 51 -0.60 6.42 5.08
N ILE A 52 -1.51 5.47 5.09
CA ILE A 52 -1.22 4.08 5.47
C ILE A 52 -1.81 3.10 4.47
N PRO A 53 -1.29 1.87 4.38
CA PRO A 53 -1.94 0.80 3.64
C PRO A 53 -3.38 0.61 4.12
N ALA A 54 -4.28 0.42 3.16
CA ALA A 54 -5.66 0.14 3.47
C ALA A 54 -5.80 -1.24 4.13
N PHE A 55 -6.52 -1.27 5.24
CA PHE A 55 -6.90 -2.48 5.93
C PHE A 55 -8.41 -2.50 6.15
N ASN A 56 -8.99 -3.70 6.23
CA ASN A 56 -10.43 -3.82 6.34
C ASN A 56 -10.90 -3.64 7.79
N MET A 57 -11.30 -2.42 8.16
CA MET A 57 -11.91 -2.11 9.47
C MET A 57 -13.25 -2.81 9.73
N ASN A 58 -13.90 -3.34 8.70
CA ASN A 58 -15.25 -3.87 8.76
C ASN A 58 -15.29 -5.38 9.06
N TYR A 59 -14.15 -6.03 9.29
CA TYR A 59 -14.12 -7.33 9.96
C TYR A 59 -14.39 -7.15 11.46
N ASP A 60 -15.57 -6.65 11.81
CA ASP A 60 -16.21 -7.11 13.03
C ASP A 60 -16.77 -8.50 12.69
N LEU A 61 -15.96 -9.54 12.91
CA LEU A 61 -16.33 -10.93 12.67
C LEU A 61 -17.53 -11.40 13.51
N SER A 62 -18.15 -10.52 14.31
CA SER A 62 -19.34 -10.84 15.11
C SER A 62 -20.56 -11.30 14.31
N GLY A 63 -20.60 -11.05 12.99
CA GLY A 63 -21.71 -11.47 12.11
C GLY A 63 -21.46 -12.67 11.20
N TYR A 64 -20.20 -13.06 10.97
CA TYR A 64 -19.90 -14.21 10.10
C TYR A 64 -19.78 -15.46 10.97
N ASP A 65 -20.92 -16.14 11.15
CA ASP A 65 -21.01 -17.43 11.84
C ASP A 65 -20.25 -18.49 11.02
N ARG A 66 -18.92 -18.52 11.15
CA ARG A 66 -18.13 -19.70 10.75
C ARG A 66 -18.47 -20.73 11.82
N GLY A 67 -19.50 -21.53 11.56
CA GLY A 67 -20.21 -22.42 12.50
C GLY A 67 -19.39 -23.49 13.22
N SER A 68 -18.26 -23.12 13.81
CA SER A 68 -17.32 -23.98 14.53
C SER A 68 -16.36 -23.21 15.45
N VAL A 69 -16.30 -21.87 15.42
CA VAL A 69 -15.46 -21.10 16.36
C VAL A 69 -16.35 -20.55 17.52
N PRO A 70 -15.97 -20.70 18.79
CA PRO A 70 -16.76 -20.16 19.90
C PRO A 70 -16.83 -18.63 19.87
N LYS A 71 -18.03 -18.03 20.05
CA LYS A 71 -18.25 -16.56 20.15
C LYS A 71 -17.32 -15.83 21.14
N SER A 72 -16.80 -16.53 22.15
CA SER A 72 -15.82 -15.99 23.09
C SER A 72 -14.45 -15.72 22.47
N GLU A 73 -14.06 -16.44 21.41
CA GLU A 73 -12.81 -16.24 20.67
C GLU A 73 -12.94 -15.16 19.58
N TYR A 74 -14.18 -14.85 19.16
CA TYR A 74 -14.46 -13.85 18.14
C TYR A 74 -14.23 -12.39 18.59
N LYS A 75 -14.21 -12.12 19.90
CA LYS A 75 -14.07 -10.77 20.44
C LYS A 75 -12.72 -10.09 20.17
N ALA A 76 -11.74 -10.77 19.56
CA ALA A 76 -10.36 -10.28 19.49
C ALA A 76 -9.75 -10.17 18.09
N ARG A 77 -10.51 -10.42 17.01
CA ARG A 77 -9.97 -10.42 15.63
C ARG A 77 -10.57 -9.31 14.78
N GLY A 78 -10.48 -8.07 15.26
CA GLY A 78 -10.47 -6.92 14.36
C GLY A 78 -9.17 -6.92 13.56
N PRO A 79 -9.07 -6.14 12.46
CA PRO A 79 -7.81 -6.05 11.72
C PRO A 79 -6.69 -5.43 12.57
N ILE A 80 -7.03 -4.57 13.54
CA ILE A 80 -6.07 -3.96 14.47
C ILE A 80 -5.79 -4.97 15.60
N SER A 81 -4.51 -5.26 15.82
CA SER A 81 -4.07 -6.18 16.85
C SER A 81 -4.38 -5.65 18.25
N PHE A 82 -4.67 -6.56 19.19
CA PHE A 82 -4.94 -6.20 20.59
C PHE A 82 -3.76 -5.52 21.29
N ASP A 83 -2.54 -5.79 20.84
CA ASP A 83 -1.29 -5.21 21.35
C ASP A 83 -0.85 -3.95 20.58
N SER A 84 -1.74 -3.40 19.74
CA SER A 84 -1.56 -2.11 19.08
C SER A 84 -1.71 -0.96 20.09
N GLU A 85 -0.88 0.07 20.01
CA GLU A 85 -1.03 1.26 20.84
C GLU A 85 -2.13 2.19 20.30
N ILE A 86 -2.30 2.19 18.98
CA ILE A 86 -3.42 2.83 18.29
C ILE A 86 -4.56 1.84 18.21
N GLN A 87 -5.66 2.14 18.90
CA GLN A 87 -6.90 1.37 18.90
C GLN A 87 -7.97 2.07 18.07
N LYS A 88 -9.11 1.39 17.83
CA LYS A 88 -10.20 1.91 17.01
C LYS A 88 -10.72 3.27 17.51
N GLU A 89 -10.76 3.48 18.82
CA GLU A 89 -11.23 4.71 19.46
C GLU A 89 -10.27 5.89 19.22
N ASN A 90 -9.03 5.62 18.80
CA ASN A 90 -8.07 6.65 18.43
C ASN A 90 -8.24 7.13 16.99
N ILE A 91 -8.96 6.38 16.15
CA ILE A 91 -9.18 6.68 14.73
C ILE A 91 -10.45 7.51 14.58
N GLN A 92 -10.29 8.79 14.24
CA GLN A 92 -11.42 9.71 14.10
C GLN A 92 -11.99 9.75 12.69
N ALA A 93 -11.15 9.49 11.67
CA ALA A 93 -11.57 9.46 10.28
C ALA A 93 -10.69 8.54 9.46
N LEU A 94 -11.30 7.88 8.47
CA LEU A 94 -10.59 7.20 7.39
C LEU A 94 -11.12 7.68 6.03
N PHE A 95 -10.21 7.97 5.10
CA PHE A 95 -10.58 8.29 3.73
C PHE A 95 -9.86 7.40 2.73
N TYR A 96 -10.63 6.86 1.80
CA TYR A 96 -10.13 6.10 0.66
C TYR A 96 -10.14 6.99 -0.58
N TYR A 97 -9.07 7.01 -1.37
CA TYR A 97 -9.07 7.72 -2.64
C TYR A 97 -9.59 6.82 -3.76
N SER A 98 -10.74 7.19 -4.33
CA SER A 98 -11.30 6.55 -5.51
C SER A 98 -10.65 7.10 -6.78
N ALA A 99 -9.83 6.28 -7.44
CA ALA A 99 -9.16 6.68 -8.68
C ALA A 99 -10.16 6.84 -9.84
N ASN A 100 -11.21 6.01 -9.87
CA ASN A 100 -12.23 6.08 -10.91
C ASN A 100 -13.12 7.34 -10.78
N GLN A 101 -13.47 7.71 -9.55
CA GLN A 101 -14.32 8.89 -9.30
C GLN A 101 -13.51 10.16 -9.03
N ASN A 102 -12.18 10.05 -8.95
CA ASN A 102 -11.26 11.13 -8.63
C ASN A 102 -11.68 11.94 -7.37
N LYS A 103 -12.06 11.23 -6.30
CA LYS A 103 -12.48 11.85 -5.04
C LYS A 103 -12.14 10.97 -3.84
N TYR A 104 -12.06 11.60 -2.67
CA TYR A 104 -11.97 10.87 -1.41
C TYR A 104 -13.36 10.40 -0.96
N LEU A 105 -13.46 9.15 -0.56
CA LEU A 105 -14.62 8.53 0.05
C LEU A 105 -14.39 8.44 1.55
N ASN A 106 -15.32 8.93 2.35
CA ASN A 106 -15.25 8.84 3.80
C ASN A 106 -15.58 7.41 4.25
N PHE A 107 -14.55 6.62 4.57
CA PHE A 107 -14.70 5.23 4.97
C PHE A 107 -15.09 5.07 6.44
N TRP A 108 -14.70 6.01 7.31
CA TRP A 108 -15.05 5.97 8.73
C TRP A 108 -15.39 7.36 9.26
N PRO A 109 -16.53 7.54 9.94
CA PRO A 109 -17.44 6.49 10.45
C PRO A 109 -18.51 6.00 9.46
N ASN A 110 -18.62 6.61 8.26
CA ASN A 110 -19.72 6.36 7.33
C ASN A 110 -19.43 5.21 6.34
N VAL A 111 -19.19 4.02 6.88
CA VAL A 111 -18.69 2.86 6.12
C VAL A 111 -19.56 2.49 4.90
N ASN A 112 -20.89 2.56 5.02
CA ASN A 112 -21.81 2.14 3.96
C ASN A 112 -21.68 2.97 2.67
N GLU A 113 -21.58 4.29 2.78
CA GLU A 113 -21.46 5.17 1.61
C GLU A 113 -20.12 4.94 0.88
N ALA A 114 -19.06 4.66 1.63
CA ALA A 114 -17.77 4.34 1.04
C ALA A 114 -17.79 3.01 0.28
N TRP A 115 -18.51 1.98 0.76
CA TRP A 115 -18.62 0.71 0.06
C TRP A 115 -19.32 0.83 -1.29
N ASP A 116 -20.39 1.62 -1.38
CA ASP A 116 -21.04 1.91 -2.67
C ASP A 116 -20.09 2.59 -3.65
N GLY A 117 -19.27 3.52 -3.15
CA GLY A 117 -18.23 4.15 -3.95
C GLY A 117 -17.11 3.19 -4.37
N ILE A 118 -16.62 2.34 -3.47
CA ILE A 118 -15.59 1.33 -3.77
C ILE A 118 -16.12 0.32 -4.79
N GLY A 119 -17.39 -0.08 -4.69
CA GLY A 119 -18.03 -0.95 -5.68
C GLY A 119 -17.95 -0.37 -7.09
N LYS A 120 -18.17 0.93 -7.26
CA LYS A 120 -18.04 1.61 -8.57
C LYS A 120 -16.62 1.55 -9.13
N ASP A 121 -15.61 1.62 -8.27
CA ASP A 121 -14.20 1.52 -8.69
C ASP A 121 -13.87 0.11 -9.15
N VAL A 122 -14.33 -0.90 -8.42
CA VAL A 122 -14.22 -2.31 -8.79
C VAL A 122 -14.83 -2.57 -10.17
N TYR A 123 -16.06 -2.10 -10.39
CA TYR A 123 -16.74 -2.24 -11.70
C TYR A 123 -15.93 -1.59 -12.82
N ALA A 124 -15.36 -0.40 -12.61
CA ALA A 124 -14.56 0.30 -13.61
C ALA A 124 -13.28 -0.45 -14.01
N LEU A 125 -12.79 -1.37 -13.16
CA LEU A 125 -11.65 -2.23 -13.47
C LEU A 125 -12.05 -3.48 -14.29
N GLY A 126 -13.34 -3.66 -14.56
CA GLY A 126 -13.92 -4.83 -15.24
C GLY A 126 -14.06 -6.04 -14.31
N ILE A 127 -14.17 -5.81 -13.01
CA ILE A 127 -14.41 -6.87 -12.01
C ILE A 127 -15.93 -6.91 -11.78
N ASP A 128 -16.56 -8.04 -12.09
CA ASP A 128 -17.97 -8.30 -11.76
C ASP A 128 -18.08 -8.71 -10.29
N PRO A 129 -18.73 -7.92 -9.43
CA PRO A 129 -18.89 -8.23 -8.02
C PRO A 129 -19.94 -9.31 -7.74
N ASN A 130 -20.77 -9.69 -8.72
CA ASN A 130 -21.72 -10.81 -8.58
C ASN A 130 -21.07 -12.16 -8.89
N ASN A 131 -19.85 -12.15 -9.41
CA ASN A 131 -19.06 -13.36 -9.57
C ASN A 131 -18.39 -13.66 -8.23
N GLU A 132 -18.82 -14.75 -7.58
CA GLU A 132 -18.48 -15.26 -6.24
C GLU A 132 -16.96 -15.37 -5.90
N GLN A 133 -16.07 -14.96 -6.80
CA GLN A 133 -14.71 -14.53 -6.45
C GLN A 133 -14.72 -13.16 -5.75
N ASP A 134 -15.44 -13.09 -4.63
CA ASP A 134 -15.53 -12.00 -3.64
C ASP A 134 -14.17 -11.49 -3.12
N THR A 135 -13.11 -12.23 -3.45
CA THR A 135 -11.72 -11.86 -3.20
C THR A 135 -11.33 -10.58 -3.94
N LYS A 136 -11.82 -10.32 -5.16
CA LYS A 136 -11.27 -9.25 -6.02
C LYS A 136 -11.52 -7.81 -5.51
N ILE A 137 -12.66 -7.56 -4.83
CA ILE A 137 -12.96 -6.24 -4.22
C ILE A 137 -12.03 -5.97 -3.05
N HIS A 138 -12.01 -6.92 -2.11
CA HIS A 138 -11.15 -6.88 -0.93
C HIS A 138 -9.70 -6.64 -1.33
N ASN A 139 -9.27 -7.30 -2.38
CA ASN A 139 -7.93 -7.25 -2.93
C ASN A 139 -7.52 -5.90 -3.51
N TYR A 140 -8.41 -5.22 -4.25
CA TYR A 140 -8.11 -3.88 -4.75
C TYR A 140 -8.01 -2.88 -3.60
N LEU A 141 -8.93 -2.98 -2.62
CA LEU A 141 -8.89 -2.13 -1.44
C LEU A 141 -7.63 -2.37 -0.62
N LEU A 142 -7.30 -3.62 -0.27
CA LEU A 142 -6.17 -4.00 0.58
C LEU A 142 -4.81 -3.65 -0.02
N THR A 143 -4.72 -3.53 -1.34
CA THR A 143 -3.49 -3.08 -1.99
C THR A 143 -3.46 -1.56 -2.16
N SER A 144 -4.51 -0.82 -1.83
CA SER A 144 -4.58 0.64 -1.91
C SER A 144 -4.07 1.32 -0.65
N GLY A 145 -3.87 2.64 -0.71
CA GLY A 145 -3.66 3.47 0.47
C GLY A 145 -4.94 4.12 0.97
N MET A 146 -4.95 4.50 2.26
CA MET A 146 -5.98 5.31 2.89
C MET A 146 -5.36 6.39 3.79
N TRP A 147 -6.06 7.51 3.91
CA TRP A 147 -5.76 8.49 4.93
C TRP A 147 -6.39 8.07 6.25
N LEU A 148 -5.59 8.09 7.31
CA LEU A 148 -6.02 7.87 8.68
C LEU A 148 -5.80 9.13 9.50
N TYR A 149 -6.85 9.64 10.15
CA TYR A 149 -6.72 10.66 11.17
C TYR A 149 -6.72 10.03 12.56
N SER A 150 -5.60 10.15 13.27
CA SER A 150 -5.46 9.68 14.65
C SER A 150 -5.49 10.85 15.63
N ASN A 151 -6.15 10.69 16.77
CA ASN A 151 -6.06 11.63 17.88
C ASN A 151 -4.87 11.35 18.83
N LYS A 152 -4.09 10.30 18.55
CA LYS A 152 -3.04 9.77 19.41
C LYS A 152 -1.79 9.40 18.60
N ASP A 153 -0.61 9.67 19.15
CA ASP A 153 0.65 9.11 18.65
C ASP A 153 0.82 7.66 19.14
N GLY A 154 1.43 6.79 18.34
CA GLY A 154 1.79 5.44 18.77
C GLY A 154 1.99 4.48 17.61
N ILE A 155 2.16 3.22 17.97
CA ILE A 155 2.32 2.13 17.00
C ILE A 155 0.96 1.50 16.67
N LEU A 156 0.59 1.55 15.39
CA LEU A 156 -0.53 0.81 14.83
C LEU A 156 -0.05 -0.56 14.36
N LYS A 157 -0.61 -1.63 14.92
CA LYS A 157 -0.36 -3.01 14.50
C LYS A 157 -1.62 -3.61 13.91
N TYR A 158 -1.54 -4.21 12.74
CA TYR A 158 -2.68 -4.81 12.07
C TYR A 158 -2.29 -5.96 11.15
N GLU A 159 -3.26 -6.79 10.78
CA GLU A 159 -3.04 -7.95 9.92
C GLU A 159 -3.61 -7.72 8.50
N MET A 160 -2.84 -8.10 7.48
CA MET A 160 -3.23 -8.06 6.06
C MET A 160 -3.18 -9.47 5.45
N PHE A 161 -4.11 -9.81 4.57
CA PHE A 161 -4.14 -11.15 3.95
C PHE A 161 -3.05 -11.32 2.89
N ALA A 162 -2.00 -12.09 3.20
CA ALA A 162 -0.82 -12.23 2.34
C ALA A 162 -1.08 -13.01 1.05
N GLY A 163 -1.74 -14.16 1.18
CA GLY A 163 -1.88 -15.13 0.11
C GLY A 163 -2.60 -14.58 -1.12
N GLN A 164 -3.54 -13.65 -0.92
CA GLN A 164 -4.28 -13.06 -2.03
C GLN A 164 -3.48 -11.97 -2.75
N MET A 165 -2.65 -11.20 -2.04
CA MET A 165 -1.92 -10.05 -2.59
C MET A 165 -1.00 -10.39 -3.78
N LYS A 166 -0.36 -11.57 -3.77
CA LYS A 166 0.65 -11.95 -4.78
C LYS A 166 0.13 -11.96 -6.22
N GLU A 167 -1.06 -12.51 -6.45
CA GLU A 167 -1.62 -12.61 -7.80
C GLU A 167 -2.10 -11.27 -8.35
N LEU A 168 -2.50 -10.36 -7.46
CA LEU A 168 -3.17 -9.13 -7.85
C LEU A 168 -2.20 -8.02 -8.15
N MET A 169 -1.05 -7.97 -7.48
CA MET A 169 -0.08 -6.92 -7.75
C MET A 169 0.48 -7.03 -9.17
N ASN A 170 0.73 -8.26 -9.63
CA ASN A 170 1.13 -8.53 -11.01
C ASN A 170 0.00 -8.31 -12.04
N LYS A 171 -1.21 -8.00 -11.58
CA LYS A 171 -2.42 -7.79 -12.40
C LYS A 171 -3.19 -6.53 -11.99
N ARG A 172 -2.56 -5.60 -11.28
CA ARG A 172 -3.23 -4.37 -10.84
C ARG A 172 -3.33 -3.35 -11.97
N LYS A 173 -4.55 -3.08 -12.41
CA LYS A 173 -4.82 -1.97 -13.33
C LYS A 173 -4.76 -0.64 -12.58
N LEU A 174 -4.08 0.34 -13.16
CA LEU A 174 -4.16 1.73 -12.75
C LEU A 174 -5.03 2.50 -13.73
N LEU A 175 -5.81 3.43 -13.19
CA LEU A 175 -6.64 4.33 -13.99
C LEU A 175 -5.86 5.61 -14.27
N LYS A 176 -6.15 6.25 -15.40
CA LYS A 176 -5.58 7.55 -15.76
C LYS A 176 -5.77 8.55 -14.61
N GLY A 177 -4.70 9.27 -14.26
CA GLY A 177 -4.70 10.18 -13.12
C GLY A 177 -4.01 9.57 -11.91
N TRP A 178 -4.46 9.96 -10.71
CA TRP A 178 -3.85 9.54 -9.45
C TRP A 178 -4.31 8.14 -9.03
N ASN A 179 -3.41 7.37 -8.43
CA ASN A 179 -3.69 6.07 -7.85
C ASN A 179 -2.85 5.92 -6.57
N PHE A 180 -3.38 5.17 -5.61
CA PHE A 180 -2.73 4.90 -4.34
C PHE A 180 -2.43 3.40 -4.29
N VAL A 181 -1.17 3.03 -4.17
CA VAL A 181 -0.68 1.65 -4.30
C VAL A 181 0.25 1.36 -3.15
N VAL A 182 -0.02 0.31 -2.39
CA VAL A 182 0.87 -0.16 -1.33
C VAL A 182 2.04 -0.89 -1.98
N VAL A 183 3.25 -0.52 -1.59
CA VAL A 183 4.45 -1.25 -1.97
C VAL A 183 4.47 -2.57 -1.20
N THR A 184 4.43 -3.69 -1.93
CA THR A 184 4.36 -5.02 -1.34
C THR A 184 5.75 -5.69 -1.31
N PRO A 185 5.95 -6.72 -0.48
CA PRO A 185 7.23 -7.45 -0.46
C PRO A 185 7.65 -7.99 -1.84
N ASP A 186 6.70 -8.43 -2.67
CA ASP A 186 6.96 -8.95 -4.03
C ASP A 186 7.47 -7.86 -5.01
N MET A 187 7.14 -6.59 -4.75
CA MET A 187 7.71 -5.47 -5.51
C MET A 187 9.18 -5.27 -5.15
N GLY A 188 9.59 -5.54 -3.92
CA GLY A 188 10.98 -5.34 -3.50
C GLY A 188 11.99 -6.31 -4.13
N THR A 189 11.51 -7.39 -4.75
CA THR A 189 12.35 -8.37 -5.46
C THR A 189 12.41 -8.14 -6.97
N LYS A 190 11.70 -7.13 -7.51
CA LYS A 190 11.54 -6.87 -8.94
C LYS A 190 12.34 -5.63 -9.36
N THR A 191 12.68 -5.54 -10.65
CA THR A 191 13.22 -4.28 -11.20
C THR A 191 12.12 -3.23 -11.32
N PHE A 192 12.52 -1.97 -11.46
CA PHE A 192 11.57 -0.87 -11.65
C PHE A 192 10.68 -1.09 -12.89
N GLU A 193 11.27 -1.55 -13.99
CA GLU A 193 10.56 -1.83 -15.25
C GLU A 193 9.51 -2.93 -15.07
N GLU A 194 9.86 -3.98 -14.33
CA GLU A 194 8.95 -5.08 -14.03
C GLU A 194 7.77 -4.63 -13.16
N ILE A 195 7.99 -3.71 -12.23
CA ILE A 195 6.96 -3.17 -11.33
C ILE A 195 6.03 -2.23 -12.09
N VAL A 196 6.59 -1.31 -12.87
CA VAL A 196 5.83 -0.33 -13.64
C VAL A 196 5.02 -1.00 -14.75
N GLY A 197 5.53 -2.09 -15.33
CA GLY A 197 4.84 -2.85 -16.37
C GLY A 197 4.57 -1.98 -17.60
N THR A 198 3.29 -1.73 -17.90
CA THR A 198 2.87 -0.93 -19.07
C THR A 198 2.59 0.54 -18.73
N CYS A 199 2.82 0.96 -17.50
CA CYS A 199 2.44 2.28 -17.03
C CYS A 199 3.45 3.37 -17.40
N LYS A 200 2.98 4.47 -17.99
CA LYS A 200 3.77 5.70 -18.11
C LYS A 200 3.53 6.58 -16.88
N ILE A 201 4.51 6.59 -15.99
CA ILE A 201 4.47 7.33 -14.73
C ILE A 201 4.77 8.81 -14.99
N GLU A 202 3.81 9.70 -14.68
CA GLU A 202 3.99 11.16 -14.76
C GLU A 202 4.54 11.74 -13.47
N LYS A 203 4.08 11.21 -12.34
CA LYS A 203 4.46 11.66 -10.99
C LYS A 203 4.47 10.49 -10.02
N SER A 204 5.37 10.55 -9.03
CA SER A 204 5.60 9.48 -8.07
C SER A 204 5.95 10.09 -6.72
N TYR A 205 5.13 9.83 -5.70
CA TYR A 205 5.30 10.37 -4.35
C TYR A 205 4.97 9.35 -3.27
N TYR A 206 5.43 9.61 -2.06
CA TYR A 206 4.86 9.07 -0.83
C TYR A 206 4.66 10.23 0.16
N TYR A 207 3.84 9.99 1.18
CA TYR A 207 3.64 10.96 2.24
C TYR A 207 4.37 10.49 3.49
N ASP A 208 5.36 11.26 3.94
CA ASP A 208 6.04 11.00 5.20
C ASP A 208 5.20 11.59 6.33
N SER A 209 4.47 10.73 7.01
CA SER A 209 3.58 11.09 8.12
C SER A 209 4.28 11.21 9.47
N VAL A 210 5.52 10.72 9.58
CA VAL A 210 6.24 10.57 10.85
C VAL A 210 7.11 11.79 11.12
N ASP A 211 7.98 12.14 10.17
CA ASP A 211 9.04 13.13 10.41
C ASP A 211 8.68 14.50 9.83
N THR A 212 8.43 14.57 8.52
CA THR A 212 8.31 15.85 7.79
C THR A 212 6.87 16.31 7.61
N LYS A 213 5.89 15.41 7.64
CA LYS A 213 4.47 15.68 7.29
C LYS A 213 4.29 16.26 5.89
N GLN A 214 5.14 15.84 4.95
CA GLN A 214 5.20 16.37 3.59
C GLN A 214 5.15 15.27 2.53
N TRP A 215 4.81 15.69 1.31
CA TRP A 215 4.96 14.85 0.12
C TRP A 215 6.42 14.80 -0.29
N ILE A 216 6.96 13.60 -0.41
CA ILE A 216 8.33 13.36 -0.85
C ILE A 216 8.27 12.65 -2.20
N SER A 217 9.07 13.12 -3.16
CA SER A 217 9.22 12.43 -4.45
C SER A 217 9.70 11.02 -4.18
N PHE A 218 8.97 10.02 -4.67
CA PHE A 218 9.30 8.62 -4.39
C PHE A 218 10.31 8.11 -5.41
N PRO A 219 11.58 7.87 -5.00
CA PRO A 219 12.61 7.35 -5.88
C PRO A 219 12.33 5.88 -6.12
N VAL A 220 11.78 5.54 -7.29
CA VAL A 220 11.21 4.21 -7.51
C VAL A 220 12.30 3.12 -7.60
N ASP A 221 13.56 3.51 -7.83
CA ASP A 221 14.74 2.66 -7.68
C ASP A 221 14.96 2.14 -6.24
N ARG A 222 14.32 2.77 -5.24
CA ARG A 222 14.35 2.37 -3.83
C ARG A 222 13.10 1.64 -3.36
N ILE A 223 12.25 1.19 -4.27
CA ILE A 223 11.01 0.49 -3.94
C ILE A 223 11.23 -0.78 -3.08
N LYS A 224 12.39 -1.43 -3.19
CA LYS A 224 12.81 -2.55 -2.34
C LYS A 224 12.87 -2.21 -0.86
N ASP A 225 13.22 -0.97 -0.56
CA ASP A 225 13.31 -0.47 0.80
C ASP A 225 11.94 0.05 1.25
N ALA A 226 10.93 0.17 0.38
CA ALA A 226 9.70 0.90 0.68
C ALA A 226 8.51 0.00 1.03
N THR A 227 8.73 -1.27 1.37
CA THR A 227 7.63 -2.20 1.68
C THR A 227 6.72 -1.64 2.79
N GLY A 228 5.41 -1.69 2.58
CA GLY A 228 4.42 -1.13 3.51
C GLY A 228 4.15 0.38 3.34
N ILE A 229 4.92 1.08 2.50
CA ILE A 229 4.65 2.49 2.16
C ILE A 229 3.54 2.57 1.11
N VAL A 230 2.69 3.59 1.21
CA VAL A 230 1.74 3.94 0.15
C VAL A 230 2.44 4.79 -0.91
N TRP A 231 2.67 4.19 -2.07
CA TRP A 231 3.09 4.86 -3.29
C TRP A 231 1.89 5.57 -3.94
N VAL A 232 1.97 6.89 -4.03
CA VAL A 232 1.00 7.75 -4.71
C VAL A 232 1.54 8.11 -6.08
N VAL A 233 0.87 7.58 -7.10
CA VAL A 233 1.37 7.58 -8.47
C VAL A 233 0.36 8.22 -9.41
N LYS A 234 0.85 9.07 -10.33
CA LYS A 234 0.05 9.61 -11.43
C LYS A 234 0.44 8.98 -12.74
N VAL A 235 -0.52 8.46 -13.50
CA VAL A 235 -0.30 7.83 -14.81
C VAL A 235 -1.05 8.56 -15.93
N SER A 236 -0.46 8.61 -17.12
CA SER A 236 -1.01 9.36 -18.27
C SER A 236 -2.23 8.69 -18.93
N ASN A 237 -2.35 7.37 -18.78
CA ASN A 237 -3.39 6.53 -19.36
C ASN A 237 -3.67 5.35 -18.45
N ASN A 238 -4.83 4.70 -18.63
CA ASN A 238 -5.11 3.43 -18.01
C ASN A 238 -4.01 2.43 -18.41
N CYS A 239 -3.48 1.69 -17.45
CA CYS A 239 -2.35 0.80 -17.66
C CYS A 239 -2.37 -0.35 -16.64
N GLN A 240 -1.46 -1.28 -16.85
CA GLN A 240 -1.27 -2.48 -16.04
C GLN A 240 0.06 -2.34 -15.28
N LEU A 241 0.01 -2.26 -13.95
CA LEU A 241 1.17 -2.48 -13.08
C LEU A 241 1.50 -3.95 -13.05
N GLY A 242 2.80 -4.24 -12.92
CA GLY A 242 3.31 -5.58 -13.12
C GLY A 242 3.10 -6.04 -14.56
N THR A 243 3.78 -7.10 -14.95
CA THR A 243 3.64 -7.71 -16.28
C THR A 243 3.97 -6.76 -17.45
N SER A 244 5.24 -6.40 -17.59
CA SER A 244 5.80 -6.45 -18.94
C SER A 244 5.97 -7.94 -19.28
N GLY A 245 4.88 -8.58 -19.72
CA GLY A 245 4.91 -10.00 -20.11
C GLY A 245 6.03 -10.20 -21.11
N SER A 246 7.03 -11.02 -20.76
CA SER A 246 8.27 -11.26 -21.50
C SER A 246 8.93 -9.98 -22.03
N VAL A 247 10.12 -9.62 -21.54
CA VAL A 247 11.07 -8.83 -22.36
C VAL A 247 10.94 -9.40 -23.78
N PRO A 248 10.61 -8.60 -24.82
CA PRO A 248 10.50 -9.13 -26.16
C PRO A 248 11.79 -9.89 -26.40
N VAL A 249 11.70 -11.23 -26.44
CA VAL A 249 12.86 -12.06 -26.65
C VAL A 249 13.38 -11.58 -27.99
N ALA A 250 14.57 -10.99 -28.01
CA ALA A 250 15.17 -10.53 -29.24
C ALA A 250 15.01 -11.67 -30.26
N PRO A 251 14.52 -11.38 -31.49
CA PRO A 251 14.38 -12.43 -32.49
C PRO A 251 15.69 -13.21 -32.55
N LEU A 252 15.60 -14.55 -32.57
CA LEU A 252 16.79 -15.41 -32.64
C LEU A 252 17.74 -14.85 -33.70
N PRO A 253 19.03 -14.66 -33.40
CA PRO A 253 19.99 -14.14 -34.38
C PRO A 253 19.90 -15.00 -35.63
N GLN A 254 19.65 -14.37 -36.78
CA GLN A 254 19.64 -15.08 -38.05
C GLN A 254 21.07 -15.59 -38.31
N LEU A 255 21.19 -16.89 -38.62
CA LEU A 255 22.46 -17.46 -39.06
C LEU A 255 22.93 -16.73 -40.33
N PRO A 256 24.23 -16.47 -40.50
CA PRO A 256 24.75 -15.90 -41.74
C PRO A 256 24.34 -16.77 -42.93
N ASN A 257 23.89 -16.15 -44.02
CA ASN A 257 23.74 -16.82 -45.32
C ASN A 257 25.08 -17.34 -45.82
#